data_AF-D0NK83-F1
#
_entry.id   AF-D0NK83-F1
#
_cell.length_a   1.000
_cell.length_b   1.000
_cell.length_c   1.000
_cell.angle_alpha   90.00
_cell.angle_beta   90.00
_cell.angle_gamma   90.00
#
_symmetry.space_group_name_H-M   'P 1'
#
loop_
_entity.id
_entity.type
_entity.pdbx_description
1 polymer ?
#
loop_
_entity_poly.entity_id
_entity_poly.type
_entity_poly.pdbx_seq_one_letter_code
_entity_poly.pdbx_strand_id
1 'polypeptide(L)'
;MDAERERIERARAKNLAYIQQQDERKASRAADELLSSALGAAKRSTPASKGNSSVYITGLTTYMACRQLEGVCNKLGKVRRIKFYKDAKGGLKGDAVVTFSSRAAMLKAVDRLNHFEVKPGVVIT
;
A
#
# COMPACT_ATOMS: atom_id res chain seq x y z
N MET A 1 42.61 -14.36 49.66
CA MET A 1 42.99 -13.72 48.39
C MET A 1 42.18 -14.25 47.20
N ASP A 2 41.57 -15.43 47.30
CA ASP A 2 40.86 -16.06 46.15
C ASP A 2 39.40 -15.62 45.97
N ALA A 3 38.68 -15.33 47.05
CA ALA A 3 37.27 -14.95 46.99
C ALA A 3 37.01 -13.60 46.27
N GLU A 4 37.96 -12.68 46.29
CA GLU A 4 37.87 -11.39 45.61
C GLU A 4 38.12 -11.53 44.10
N ARG A 5 39.07 -12.40 43.73
CA ARG A 5 39.35 -12.75 42.32
C ARG A 5 38.14 -13.44 41.68
N GLU A 6 37.51 -14.36 42.39
CA GLU A 6 36.32 -15.07 41.93
C GLU A 6 35.12 -14.13 41.73
N ARG A 7 34.95 -13.13 42.63
CA ARG A 7 33.93 -12.09 42.48
C ARG A 7 34.16 -11.21 41.25
N ILE A 8 35.41 -10.80 41.02
CA ILE A 8 35.80 -9.98 39.86
C ILE A 8 35.58 -10.75 38.55
N GLU A 9 35.95 -12.03 38.51
CA GLU A 9 35.79 -12.89 37.34
C GLU A 9 34.31 -13.11 37.01
N ARG A 10 33.48 -13.35 38.03
CA ARG A 10 32.02 -13.53 37.86
C ARG A 10 31.34 -12.24 37.37
N ALA A 11 31.81 -11.07 37.79
CA ALA A 11 31.33 -9.79 37.28
C ALA A 11 31.72 -9.58 35.81
N ARG A 12 32.96 -9.93 35.43
CA ARG A 12 33.43 -9.86 34.04
C ARG A 12 32.67 -10.83 33.13
N ALA A 13 32.43 -12.06 33.57
CA ALA A 13 31.67 -13.05 32.82
C ALA A 13 30.23 -12.59 32.54
N LYS A 14 29.57 -11.96 33.52
CA LYS A 14 28.22 -11.39 33.34
C LYS A 14 28.20 -10.22 32.36
N ASN A 15 29.18 -9.30 32.46
CA ASN A 15 29.29 -8.19 31.53
C ASN A 15 29.58 -8.66 30.09
N LEU A 16 30.46 -9.66 29.93
CA LEU A 16 30.78 -10.24 28.62
C LEU A 16 29.56 -10.92 27.98
N ALA A 17 28.82 -11.73 28.74
CA ALA A 17 27.63 -12.42 28.25
C ALA A 17 26.55 -11.43 27.81
N TYR A 18 26.41 -10.31 28.51
CA TYR A 18 25.48 -9.25 28.15
C TYR A 18 25.85 -8.57 26.82
N ILE A 19 27.14 -8.29 26.59
CA ILE A 19 27.62 -7.70 25.34
C ILE A 19 27.41 -8.68 24.18
N GLN A 20 27.75 -9.96 24.35
CA GLN A 20 27.54 -11.00 23.33
C GLN A 20 26.05 -11.14 22.97
N GLN A 21 25.16 -11.17 23.96
CA GLN A 21 23.72 -11.29 23.71
C GLN A 21 23.16 -10.06 22.96
N GLN A 22 23.68 -8.86 23.23
CA GLN A 22 23.30 -7.66 22.47
C GLN A 22 23.80 -7.71 21.04
N ASP A 23 25.03 -8.15 20.81
CA ASP A 23 25.60 -8.25 19.47
C ASP A 23 24.92 -9.35 18.65
N GLU A 24 24.57 -10.50 19.23
CA GLU A 24 23.79 -11.54 18.57
C GLU A 24 22.37 -11.05 18.20
N ARG A 25 21.72 -10.29 19.09
CA ARG A 25 20.43 -9.65 18.80
C ARG A 25 20.54 -8.58 17.71
N LYS A 26 21.64 -7.83 17.67
CA LYS A 26 21.89 -6.84 16.61
C LYS A 26 22.24 -7.53 15.30
N ALA A 27 23.05 -8.58 15.32
CA ALA A 27 23.45 -9.35 14.15
C ALA A 27 22.26 -10.10 13.54
N SER A 28 21.39 -10.70 14.36
CA SER A 28 20.14 -11.32 13.88
C SER A 28 19.18 -10.28 13.30
N ARG A 29 19.03 -9.11 13.93
CA ARG A 29 18.24 -7.99 13.37
C ARG A 29 18.83 -7.48 12.06
N ALA A 30 20.15 -7.31 11.99
CA ALA A 30 20.85 -6.86 10.79
C ALA A 30 20.77 -7.89 9.67
N ALA A 31 20.84 -9.19 9.99
CA ALA A 31 20.68 -10.27 9.01
C ALA A 31 19.25 -10.34 8.47
N ASP A 32 18.23 -10.16 9.32
CA ASP A 32 16.83 -10.08 8.90
C ASP A 32 16.57 -8.84 8.03
N GLU A 33 17.15 -7.69 8.38
CA GLU A 33 17.11 -6.46 7.58
C GLU A 33 17.83 -6.61 6.23
N LEU A 34 18.99 -7.27 6.20
CA LEU A 34 19.75 -7.54 4.98
C LEU A 34 19.05 -8.56 4.07
N LEU A 35 18.44 -9.60 4.65
CA LEU A 35 17.66 -10.60 3.93
C LEU A 35 16.38 -9.97 3.34
N SER A 36 15.71 -9.10 4.09
CA SER A 36 14.57 -8.30 3.63
C SER A 36 14.96 -7.35 2.48
N SER A 37 16.15 -6.73 2.56
CA SER A 37 16.71 -5.89 1.50
C SER A 37 17.08 -6.69 0.25
N ALA A 38 17.74 -7.85 0.40
CA ALA A 38 18.18 -8.70 -0.70
C ALA A 38 17.01 -9.40 -1.44
N LEU A 39 16.00 -9.87 -0.71
CA LEU A 39 14.77 -10.43 -1.29
C LEU A 39 13.81 -9.33 -1.80
N GLY A 40 14.00 -8.08 -1.36
CA GLY A 40 13.24 -6.89 -1.78
C GLY A 40 13.60 -6.34 -3.16
N ALA A 41 14.64 -6.86 -3.82
CA ALA A 41 15.10 -6.36 -5.13
C ALA A 41 14.12 -6.63 -6.30
N ALA A 42 13.06 -7.43 -6.11
CA ALA A 42 12.07 -7.74 -7.16
C ALA A 42 10.68 -7.07 -6.97
N LYS A 43 10.43 -6.30 -5.90
CA LYS A 43 9.22 -5.47 -5.77
C LYS A 43 9.52 -4.18 -5.03
N ARG A 44 10.13 -3.23 -5.74
CA ARG A 44 10.08 -1.80 -5.39
C ARG A 44 8.64 -1.31 -5.51
N SER A 45 7.82 -1.57 -4.50
CA SER A 45 6.78 -0.61 -4.12
C SER A 45 7.27 0.08 -2.86
N THR A 46 7.52 1.38 -3.01
CA THR A 46 7.70 2.38 -1.97
C THR A 46 6.95 2.07 -0.66
N PRO A 47 7.43 2.56 0.50
CA PRO A 47 6.69 2.43 1.74
C PRO A 47 5.29 2.95 1.48
N ALA A 48 4.31 2.05 1.52
CA ALA A 48 2.93 2.44 1.43
C ALA A 48 2.66 3.25 2.70
N SER A 49 2.85 4.57 2.60
CA SER A 49 1.95 5.53 3.23
C SER A 49 0.57 4.91 3.08
N LYS A 50 -0.20 4.83 4.17
CA LYS A 50 -1.55 4.24 4.18
C LYS A 50 -2.28 4.64 2.90
N GLY A 51 -2.22 3.75 1.90
CA GLY A 51 -2.29 4.19 0.52
C GLY A 51 -3.71 4.57 0.24
N ASN A 52 -3.94 5.83 -0.11
CA ASN A 52 -5.20 6.29 -0.65
C ASN A 52 -5.63 5.32 -1.76
N SER A 53 -6.65 4.52 -1.47
CA SER A 53 -7.19 3.51 -2.39
C SER A 53 -8.18 4.16 -3.36
N SER A 54 -7.88 5.38 -3.79
CA SER A 54 -8.75 6.21 -4.62
C SER A 54 -8.22 6.29 -6.05
N VAL A 55 -9.11 6.09 -7.02
CA VAL A 55 -8.85 6.20 -8.46
C VAL A 55 -9.57 7.43 -8.99
N TYR A 56 -8.89 8.22 -9.80
CA TYR A 56 -9.50 9.29 -10.59
C TYR A 56 -9.82 8.74 -11.98
N ILE A 57 -11.02 9.04 -12.46
CA ILE A 57 -11.59 8.48 -13.68
C ILE A 57 -12.09 9.63 -14.53
N THR A 58 -11.67 9.68 -15.79
CA THR A 58 -12.02 10.74 -16.74
C THR A 58 -12.73 10.17 -17.98
N GLY A 59 -13.37 11.04 -18.76
CA GLY A 59 -14.03 10.64 -20.02
C GLY A 59 -15.49 10.18 -19.87
N LEU A 60 -16.16 10.46 -18.75
CA LEU A 60 -17.55 10.06 -18.52
C LEU A 60 -18.54 11.07 -19.15
N THR A 61 -18.86 10.92 -20.43
CA THR A 61 -19.64 11.93 -21.17
C THR A 61 -21.15 11.94 -20.88
N THR A 62 -21.70 10.94 -20.19
CA THR A 62 -23.17 10.75 -20.05
C THR A 62 -23.60 10.39 -18.63
N TYR A 63 -24.75 10.88 -18.17
CA TYR A 63 -25.36 10.51 -16.88
C TYR A 63 -25.56 8.98 -16.70
N MET A 64 -25.87 8.27 -17.80
CA MET A 64 -25.96 6.80 -17.79
C MET A 64 -24.62 6.11 -17.46
N ALA A 65 -23.49 6.71 -17.86
CA ALA A 65 -22.16 6.17 -17.60
C ALA A 65 -21.84 6.19 -16.09
N CYS A 66 -22.40 7.13 -15.32
CA CYS A 66 -22.24 7.16 -13.86
C CYS A 66 -22.77 5.88 -13.21
N ARG A 67 -24.01 5.48 -13.53
CA ARG A 67 -24.64 4.28 -12.95
C ARG A 67 -23.91 3.00 -13.38
N GLN A 68 -23.44 2.94 -14.62
CA GLN A 68 -22.70 1.79 -15.15
C GLN A 68 -21.32 1.68 -14.50
N LEU A 69 -20.64 2.80 -14.29
CA LEU A 69 -19.35 2.86 -13.60
C LEU A 69 -19.45 2.27 -12.20
N GLU A 70 -20.51 2.56 -11.45
CA GLU A 70 -20.73 1.94 -10.13
C GLU A 70 -20.79 0.42 -10.22
N GLY A 71 -21.51 -0.10 -11.23
CA GLY A 71 -21.62 -1.54 -11.48
C GLY A 71 -20.28 -2.19 -11.83
N VAL A 72 -19.48 -1.56 -12.69
CA VAL A 72 -18.15 -2.07 -13.08
C VAL A 72 -17.19 -2.02 -11.88
N CYS A 73 -17.16 -0.90 -11.15
CA CYS A 73 -16.34 -0.75 -9.96
C CYS A 73 -16.69 -1.79 -8.88
N ASN A 74 -17.98 -2.06 -8.66
CA ASN A 74 -18.43 -3.10 -7.71
C ASN A 74 -18.02 -4.52 -8.12
N LYS A 75 -17.93 -4.82 -9.42
CA LYS A 75 -17.41 -6.11 -9.91
C LYS A 75 -15.91 -6.27 -9.64
N LEU A 76 -15.16 -5.17 -9.70
CA LEU A 76 -13.71 -5.16 -9.48
C LEU A 76 -13.33 -5.22 -7.99
N GLY A 77 -14.17 -4.63 -7.13
CA GLY A 77 -14.05 -4.80 -5.69
C GLY A 77 -14.99 -3.89 -4.88
N LYS A 78 -14.88 -3.97 -3.55
CA LYS A 78 -15.73 -3.21 -2.64
C LYS A 78 -15.40 -1.70 -2.70
N VAL A 79 -16.35 -0.91 -3.19
CA VAL A 79 -16.27 0.54 -3.24
C VAL A 79 -16.74 1.15 -1.91
N ARG A 80 -16.02 2.13 -1.37
CA ARG A 80 -16.43 2.90 -0.19
C ARG A 80 -17.25 4.14 -0.55
N ARG A 81 -16.80 4.88 -1.57
CA ARG A 81 -17.45 6.14 -1.98
C ARG A 81 -17.11 6.47 -3.43
N ILE A 82 -18.07 7.05 -4.14
CA ILE A 82 -17.89 7.60 -5.48
C ILE A 82 -18.29 9.07 -5.43
N LYS A 83 -17.44 9.95 -5.96
CA LYS A 83 -17.69 11.38 -6.08
C LYS A 83 -17.61 11.79 -7.54
N PHE A 84 -18.73 12.21 -8.10
CA PHE A 84 -18.78 12.78 -9.45
C PHE A 84 -18.54 14.29 -9.39
N TYR A 85 -17.69 14.78 -10.28
CA TYR A 85 -17.46 16.21 -10.44
C TYR A 85 -18.47 16.81 -11.42
N LYS A 86 -18.95 17.98 -11.06
CA LYS A 86 -19.92 18.77 -11.83
C LYS A 86 -19.27 20.09 -12.22
N ASP A 87 -19.67 20.59 -13.38
CA ASP A 87 -19.30 21.91 -13.87
C ASP A 87 -20.11 23.01 -13.16
N ALA A 88 -19.71 24.28 -13.32
CA ALA A 88 -20.37 25.44 -12.72
C ALA A 88 -21.85 25.57 -13.11
N LYS A 89 -22.24 25.06 -14.28
CA LYS A 89 -23.63 25.00 -14.75
C LYS A 89 -24.44 23.82 -14.15
N GLY A 90 -23.84 23.02 -13.28
CA GLY A 90 -24.47 21.84 -12.66
C GLY A 90 -24.47 20.58 -13.53
N GLY A 91 -23.97 20.66 -14.78
CA GLY A 91 -23.76 19.51 -15.66
C GLY A 91 -22.65 18.60 -15.15
N LEU A 92 -22.71 17.31 -15.45
CA LEU A 92 -21.62 16.39 -15.13
C LEU A 92 -20.40 16.75 -15.99
N LYS A 93 -19.26 17.01 -15.33
CA LYS A 93 -18.01 17.32 -16.03
C LYS A 93 -17.45 16.10 -16.77
N GLY A 94 -17.84 14.92 -16.31
CA GLY A 94 -17.34 13.65 -16.81
C GLY A 94 -16.11 13.12 -16.09
N ASP A 95 -15.80 13.71 -14.93
CA ASP A 95 -14.77 13.23 -14.04
C ASP A 95 -15.39 12.64 -12.78
N ALA A 96 -14.79 11.58 -12.25
CA ALA A 96 -15.17 10.96 -11.00
C ALA A 96 -13.96 10.52 -10.19
N VAL A 97 -14.08 10.53 -8.86
CA VAL A 97 -13.16 9.83 -7.97
C VAL A 97 -13.87 8.66 -7.31
N VAL A 98 -13.26 7.49 -7.36
CA VAL A 98 -13.76 6.25 -6.76
C VAL A 98 -12.79 5.84 -5.67
N THR A 99 -13.25 5.81 -4.42
CA THR A 99 -12.48 5.30 -3.29
C THR A 99 -12.85 3.86 -3.03
N PHE A 100 -11.92 2.94 -3.24
CA PHE A 100 -12.05 1.53 -2.92
C PHE A 100 -11.71 1.24 -1.46
N SER A 101 -12.23 0.14 -0.95
CA SER A 101 -11.90 -0.35 0.40
C SER A 101 -10.54 -1.05 0.46
N SER A 102 -10.02 -1.51 -0.67
CA SER A 102 -8.75 -2.25 -0.76
C SER A 102 -7.88 -1.70 -1.86
N ARG A 103 -6.58 -1.58 -1.57
CA ARG A 103 -5.55 -1.18 -2.54
C ARG A 103 -5.43 -2.17 -3.70
N ALA A 104 -5.64 -3.47 -3.44
CA ALA A 104 -5.59 -4.48 -4.49
C ALA A 104 -6.75 -4.33 -5.51
N ALA A 105 -7.94 -3.96 -5.03
CA ALA A 105 -9.08 -3.67 -5.90
C ALA A 105 -8.85 -2.41 -6.74
N MET A 106 -8.24 -1.38 -6.14
CA MET A 106 -7.86 -0.14 -6.81
C MET A 106 -6.88 -0.40 -7.97
N LEU A 107 -5.81 -1.17 -7.76
CA LEU A 107 -4.85 -1.50 -8.82
C LEU A 107 -5.50 -2.29 -9.95
N LYS A 108 -6.30 -3.31 -9.61
CA LYS A 108 -7.08 -4.07 -10.61
C LYS A 108 -8.03 -3.18 -11.40
N ALA A 109 -8.63 -2.18 -10.74
CA ALA A 109 -9.52 -1.24 -11.39
C ALA A 109 -8.77 -0.35 -12.39
N VAL A 110 -7.58 0.14 -12.04
CA VAL A 110 -6.74 0.90 -12.99
C VAL A 110 -6.39 0.05 -14.21
N ASP A 111 -5.94 -1.20 -14.01
CA ASP A 111 -5.55 -2.07 -15.13
C ASP A 111 -6.73 -2.45 -16.03
N ARG A 112 -7.94 -2.59 -15.46
CA ARG A 112 -9.15 -3.04 -16.18
C ARG A 112 -9.98 -1.91 -16.77
N LEU A 113 -10.00 -0.74 -16.12
CA LEU A 113 -10.82 0.41 -16.53
C LEU A 113 -10.09 1.31 -17.51
N ASN A 114 -8.76 1.29 -17.51
CA ASN A 114 -7.98 2.05 -18.47
C ASN A 114 -8.24 1.51 -19.88
N HIS A 115 -8.77 2.35 -20.78
CA HIS A 115 -9.25 1.98 -22.12
C HIS A 115 -10.52 1.10 -22.13
N PHE A 116 -11.25 1.04 -21.02
CA PHE A 116 -12.51 0.30 -20.99
C PHE A 116 -13.63 1.14 -21.61
N GLU A 117 -14.31 0.56 -22.60
CA GLU A 117 -15.54 1.15 -23.14
C GLU A 117 -16.74 0.76 -22.27
N VAL A 118 -17.29 1.74 -21.56
CA VAL A 118 -18.54 1.54 -20.81
C VAL A 118 -19.76 1.56 -21.74
N LYS A 119 -19.65 2.29 -22.86
CA LYS A 119 -20.66 2.40 -23.91
C LYS A 119 -19.94 2.59 -25.25
N PRO A 120 -20.53 2.19 -26.40
CA PRO A 120 -19.90 2.42 -27.70
C PRO A 120 -19.54 3.91 -27.87
N GLY A 121 -18.25 4.20 -28.04
CA GLY A 121 -17.73 5.57 -28.18
C GLY A 121 -17.45 6.32 -26.88
N VAL A 122 -17.55 5.69 -25.71
CA VAL A 122 -17.20 6.28 -24.41
C VAL A 122 -16.10 5.43 -23.75
N VAL A 123 -14.86 5.81 -24.03
CA VAL A 123 -13.65 5.20 -23.47
C VAL A 123 -13.29 5.92 -22.18
N ILE A 124 -12.98 5.16 -21.15
CA ILE A 124 -12.54 5.68 -19.85
C ILE A 124 -11.01 5.64 -19.75
N THR A 125 -10.44 6.67 -19.13
CA THR A 125 -9.00 6.78 -18.83
C THR A 125 -8.80 7.20 -17.38
#